data_AF-A0A2H3HV39-F1
#
_entry.id   AF-A0A2H3HV39-F1
#
_cell.length_a   1.000
_cell.length_b   1.000
_cell.length_c   1.000
_cell.angle_alpha   90.00
_cell.angle_beta   90.00
_cell.angle_gamma   90.00
#
_symmetry.space_group_name_H-M   'P 1'
#
loop_
_entity.id
_entity.type
_entity.pdbx_description
1 polymer ?
#
loop_
_entity_poly.entity_id
_entity_poly.type
_entity_poly.pdbx_seq_one_letter_code
_entity_poly.pdbx_strand_id
1 'polypeptide(L)'
;MELSQESIHDVIHPTAAFSGPPSTTQLGSAVQDSHVADWQNSSLNPKNRIDSLSPLDRPLWRIDGCTAFGSQFYAVPLFIDSMSPIRMDVFIPEPSKLSPELRLALDVDVAFHTTSAMRISRLGITQHVLRILQHWTARQQEPLQIFSNIPFGSRIVLRNMPMKVADAEVTIAPTHYLERQLLSVASLENAWGSDVELPPTVDLGDVVYVSQLHDSVCLVRIGGKIWIFKALTSYTKYLYHELRQLLIIPPHPNIVSRPVHLVTKKCSFGSKVAVVGFTLEYHIHGSLRDLIPFLKLHNMVSLADETKWAIQLASALVHLRTTSSIFYPDLRLDNIVLSASRDAVMVDFEQRGVWCEFAAPEVNALEYVRLLAIDEEIPTEVSEKYSKLLTEMLPHWEAMGESEEYKWPCKGYNVPWACLTPKEQEACEVYMLGRVLWCIFEGNSAPQRAAVWLSYRWEPLVEFPGYTKTPGAMQKLIDRCTRGRQNGLSRLIVRERNQLVLRELEKTGLSTPDGVQRTAKEWWSREIDASERWLRRRIEGMKRGDWKENYYDRPSLKDVLADLEAFRDERGFKF
;
A
#
# COMPACT_ATOMS: atom_id res chain seq x y z
N MET A 1 22.77 1.71 -6.36
CA MET A 1 22.51 0.72 -5.29
C MET A 1 21.35 -0.15 -5.73
N GLU A 2 21.39 -1.47 -5.59
CA GLU A 2 20.25 -2.32 -5.96
C GLU A 2 19.04 -2.06 -5.07
N LEU A 3 17.84 -2.20 -5.61
CA LEU A 3 16.59 -2.20 -4.84
C LEU A 3 16.41 -3.55 -4.14
N SER A 4 16.44 -3.53 -2.82
CA SER A 4 16.18 -4.64 -1.91
C SER A 4 15.48 -4.13 -0.65
N GLN A 5 14.99 -5.03 0.20
CA GLN A 5 14.45 -4.66 1.52
C GLN A 5 15.50 -3.92 2.36
N GLU A 6 16.74 -4.41 2.35
CA GLU A 6 17.89 -3.76 3.00
C GLU A 6 18.14 -2.35 2.46
N SER A 7 18.07 -2.14 1.14
CA SER A 7 18.22 -0.79 0.58
C SER A 7 17.08 0.17 0.98
N ILE A 8 15.87 -0.34 1.23
CA ILE A 8 14.78 0.49 1.75
C ILE A 8 15.13 0.91 3.18
N HIS A 9 15.56 -0.03 4.02
CA HIS A 9 16.03 0.26 5.38
C HIS A 9 17.20 1.27 5.39
N ASP A 10 18.20 1.09 4.53
CA ASP A 10 19.44 1.86 4.58
C ASP A 10 19.44 3.18 3.82
N VAL A 11 18.42 3.44 2.99
CA VAL A 11 18.35 4.65 2.16
C VAL A 11 17.03 5.38 2.34
N ILE A 12 15.92 4.66 2.43
CA ILE A 12 14.59 5.21 2.25
C ILE A 12 13.86 5.42 3.58
N HIS A 13 14.17 4.64 4.60
CA HIS A 13 13.67 4.83 5.95
C HIS A 13 14.60 5.74 6.77
N PRO A 14 14.09 6.39 7.83
CA PRO A 14 14.90 7.22 8.73
C PRO A 14 16.04 6.45 9.42
N THR A 15 15.95 5.12 9.47
CA THR A 15 17.00 4.20 9.92
C THR A 15 18.32 4.42 9.18
N ALA A 16 18.29 4.89 7.92
CA ALA A 16 19.45 5.29 7.12
C ALA A 16 20.39 6.30 7.80
N ALA A 17 19.89 7.14 8.73
CA ALA A 17 20.75 8.03 9.52
C ALA A 17 21.72 7.27 10.43
N PHE A 18 21.36 6.04 10.80
CA PHE A 18 22.07 5.20 11.76
C PHE A 18 22.69 3.95 11.13
N SER A 19 22.33 3.61 9.89
CA SER A 19 22.96 2.52 9.14
C SER A 19 24.48 2.71 9.03
N GLY A 20 25.20 1.60 9.19
CA GLY A 20 26.64 1.50 8.96
C GLY A 20 26.97 1.55 7.45
N PRO A 21 28.25 1.79 7.08
CA PRO A 21 28.66 1.54 5.70
C PRO A 21 28.30 0.09 5.32
N PRO A 22 28.05 -0.20 4.04
CA PRO A 22 27.65 -1.54 3.61
C PRO A 22 28.70 -2.50 4.14
N SER A 23 28.27 -3.55 4.84
CA SER A 23 29.18 -4.61 5.23
C SER A 23 29.76 -5.17 3.93
N THR A 24 31.03 -4.90 3.66
CA THR A 24 31.79 -5.42 2.51
C THR A 24 31.82 -6.95 2.47
N THR A 25 31.28 -7.60 3.50
CA THR A 25 31.05 -9.04 3.60
C THR A 25 29.92 -9.60 2.73
N GLN A 26 29.15 -8.78 1.99
CA GLN A 26 28.19 -9.29 0.97
C GLN A 26 28.38 -8.75 -0.45
N LEU A 27 29.22 -7.74 -0.66
CA LEU A 27 29.87 -7.56 -1.96
C LEU A 27 31.07 -8.51 -2.03
N GLY A 28 30.77 -9.80 -2.18
CA GLY A 28 31.71 -10.70 -2.83
C GLY A 28 32.18 -9.98 -4.08
N SER A 29 33.47 -9.73 -4.14
CA SER A 29 34.16 -9.06 -5.22
C SER A 29 33.70 -9.58 -6.57
N ALA A 30 32.69 -8.93 -7.17
CA ALA A 30 32.48 -8.94 -8.60
C ALA A 30 33.54 -8.00 -9.21
N VAL A 31 34.81 -8.29 -8.93
CA VAL A 31 35.84 -8.06 -9.93
C VAL A 31 35.33 -8.86 -11.12
N GLN A 32 35.05 -8.17 -12.21
CA GLN A 32 34.88 -8.77 -13.52
C GLN A 32 36.20 -9.45 -13.88
N ASP A 33 36.50 -10.57 -13.24
CA ASP A 33 37.23 -11.60 -13.94
C ASP A 33 36.24 -12.13 -14.97
N SER A 34 36.51 -11.79 -16.23
CA SER A 34 35.98 -12.49 -17.38
C SER A 34 36.49 -13.95 -17.38
N HIS A 35 36.22 -14.69 -16.32
CA HIS A 35 36.18 -16.13 -16.38
C HIS A 35 34.93 -16.46 -17.17
N VAL A 36 35.13 -16.75 -18.45
CA VAL A 36 34.19 -17.55 -19.24
C VAL A 36 33.76 -18.69 -18.33
N ALA A 37 32.51 -18.65 -17.83
CA ALA A 37 32.00 -19.71 -16.99
C ALA A 37 32.24 -21.02 -17.75
N ASP A 38 32.95 -21.96 -17.13
CA ASP A 38 33.14 -23.30 -17.69
C ASP A 38 31.77 -23.77 -18.24
N TRP A 39 31.75 -24.33 -19.45
CA TRP A 39 30.50 -24.67 -20.13
C TRP A 39 29.57 -25.47 -19.21
N GLN A 40 30.11 -26.31 -18.32
CA GLN A 40 29.32 -27.07 -17.34
C GLN A 40 28.54 -26.22 -16.33
N ASN A 41 29.01 -25.02 -16.02
CA ASN A 41 28.42 -24.07 -15.06
C ASN A 41 27.78 -22.85 -15.74
N SER A 42 27.91 -22.73 -17.07
CA SER A 42 27.31 -21.65 -17.85
C SER A 42 25.77 -21.68 -17.75
N SER A 43 25.16 -20.50 -17.62
CA SER A 43 23.70 -20.32 -17.72
C SER A 43 23.15 -20.57 -19.14
N LEU A 44 24.04 -20.62 -20.14
CA LEU A 44 23.72 -20.99 -21.52
C LEU A 44 23.76 -22.50 -21.74
N ASN A 45 24.31 -23.28 -20.80
CA ASN A 45 24.26 -24.73 -20.87
C ASN A 45 22.82 -25.19 -20.65
N PRO A 46 22.24 -26.01 -21.57
CA PRO A 46 20.89 -26.53 -21.41
C PRO A 46 20.62 -27.20 -20.06
N LYS A 47 21.66 -27.77 -19.41
CA LYS A 47 21.53 -28.37 -18.08
C LYS A 47 21.21 -27.36 -16.97
N ASN A 48 21.62 -26.10 -17.13
CA ASN A 48 21.51 -25.06 -16.11
C ASN A 48 20.57 -23.91 -16.52
N ARG A 49 19.97 -23.99 -17.71
CA ARG A 49 19.10 -22.96 -18.26
C ARG A 49 17.65 -23.19 -17.82
N ILE A 50 16.90 -22.10 -17.66
CA ILE A 50 15.43 -22.18 -17.57
C ILE A 50 14.90 -22.59 -18.95
N ASP A 51 14.19 -23.71 -19.01
CA ASP A 51 13.72 -24.31 -20.26
C ASP A 51 12.86 -23.34 -21.09
N SER A 52 11.94 -22.63 -20.44
CA SER A 52 11.03 -21.68 -21.12
C SER A 52 10.41 -20.69 -20.15
N LEU A 53 10.28 -19.44 -20.59
CA LEU A 53 9.50 -18.39 -19.93
C LEU A 53 8.30 -17.92 -20.78
N SER A 54 7.99 -18.62 -21.87
CA SER A 54 6.83 -18.30 -22.70
C SER A 54 5.52 -18.52 -21.92
N PRO A 55 4.40 -17.86 -22.27
CA PRO A 55 3.11 -18.23 -21.69
C PRO A 55 2.80 -19.73 -21.86
N LEU A 56 2.17 -20.34 -20.86
CA LEU A 56 1.66 -21.72 -20.96
C LEU A 56 0.41 -21.74 -21.85
N ASP A 57 0.30 -22.71 -22.77
CA ASP A 57 -0.86 -22.84 -23.66
C ASP A 57 -2.13 -23.26 -22.91
N ARG A 58 -1.99 -24.12 -21.89
CA ARG A 58 -3.08 -24.64 -21.05
C ARG A 58 -2.70 -24.57 -19.58
N PRO A 59 -2.68 -23.37 -18.99
CA PRO A 59 -2.25 -23.20 -17.61
C PRO A 59 -3.28 -23.82 -16.64
N LEU A 60 -2.79 -24.53 -15.62
CA LEU A 60 -3.59 -24.96 -14.46
C LEU A 60 -3.73 -23.86 -13.42
N TRP A 61 -2.96 -22.78 -13.53
CA TRP A 61 -2.94 -21.67 -12.58
C TRP A 61 -2.88 -20.32 -13.30
N ARG A 62 -3.40 -19.29 -12.66
CA ARG A 62 -3.28 -17.89 -13.07
C ARG A 62 -2.70 -17.08 -11.92
N ILE A 63 -1.89 -16.08 -12.22
CA ILE A 63 -1.43 -15.09 -11.24
C ILE A 63 -2.15 -13.77 -11.53
N ASP A 64 -2.88 -13.26 -10.54
CA ASP A 64 -3.64 -12.01 -10.67
C ASP A 64 -2.85 -10.78 -10.26
N GLY A 65 -1.76 -10.96 -9.51
CA GLY A 65 -0.90 -9.87 -9.07
C GLY A 65 0.17 -10.35 -8.08
N CYS A 66 0.87 -9.38 -7.50
CA CYS A 66 1.99 -9.60 -6.61
C CYS A 66 2.06 -8.46 -5.56
N THR A 67 2.57 -8.79 -4.37
CA THR A 67 2.83 -7.86 -3.27
C THR A 67 4.08 -8.29 -2.49
N ALA A 68 4.31 -7.68 -1.33
CA ALA A 68 5.43 -7.96 -0.44
C ALA A 68 6.77 -7.89 -1.20
N PHE A 69 6.96 -6.81 -1.96
CA PHE A 69 8.19 -6.55 -2.72
C PHE A 69 8.56 -7.67 -3.71
N GLY A 70 7.57 -8.27 -4.36
CA GLY A 70 7.82 -9.32 -5.36
C GLY A 70 7.86 -10.75 -4.79
N SER A 71 7.59 -10.93 -3.50
CA SER A 71 7.72 -12.25 -2.83
C SER A 71 6.41 -13.01 -2.64
N GLN A 72 5.26 -12.35 -2.79
CA GLN A 72 3.92 -12.94 -2.62
C GLN A 72 3.10 -12.77 -3.90
N PHE A 73 2.58 -13.85 -4.46
CA PHE A 73 1.80 -13.88 -5.71
C PHE A 73 0.38 -14.39 -5.48
N TYR A 74 -0.60 -13.71 -6.07
CA TYR A 74 -2.01 -14.10 -5.96
C TYR A 74 -2.34 -15.19 -6.98
N ALA A 75 -2.19 -16.44 -6.56
CA ALA A 75 -2.38 -17.59 -7.43
C ALA A 75 -3.83 -18.11 -7.39
N VAL A 76 -4.35 -18.45 -8.58
CA VAL A 76 -5.72 -18.89 -8.78
C VAL A 76 -5.69 -20.22 -9.54
N PRO A 77 -6.22 -21.33 -9.00
CA PRO A 77 -6.31 -22.58 -9.71
C PRO A 77 -7.39 -22.49 -10.80
N LEU A 78 -7.04 -22.89 -12.02
CA LEU A 78 -7.92 -22.88 -13.19
C LEU A 78 -8.61 -24.23 -13.42
N PHE A 79 -8.22 -25.27 -12.67
CA PHE A 79 -8.87 -26.59 -12.69
C PHE A 79 -10.05 -26.70 -11.71
N ILE A 80 -10.46 -25.59 -11.09
CA ILE A 80 -11.63 -25.49 -10.20
C ILE A 80 -12.60 -24.49 -10.84
N ASP A 81 -13.78 -24.97 -11.24
CA ASP A 81 -14.75 -24.14 -11.98
C ASP A 81 -15.33 -22.99 -11.15
N SER A 82 -15.51 -23.20 -9.84
CA SER A 82 -16.06 -22.21 -8.91
C SER A 82 -15.32 -22.29 -7.58
N MET A 83 -14.31 -21.43 -7.46
CA MET A 83 -13.43 -21.37 -6.29
C MET A 83 -13.92 -20.32 -5.31
N SER A 84 -14.09 -20.70 -4.05
CA SER A 84 -14.31 -19.75 -2.96
C SER A 84 -13.05 -18.94 -2.69
N PRO A 85 -13.14 -17.63 -2.39
CA PRO A 85 -11.97 -16.75 -2.23
C PRO A 85 -11.21 -17.03 -0.92
N ILE A 86 -10.59 -18.19 -0.81
CA ILE A 86 -9.87 -18.71 0.37
C ILE A 86 -8.55 -17.97 0.63
N ARG A 87 -8.07 -17.19 -0.36
CA ARG A 87 -6.81 -16.41 -0.29
C ARG A 87 -5.58 -17.27 -0.06
N MET A 88 -5.44 -18.34 -0.86
CA MET A 88 -4.25 -19.19 -0.82
C MET A 88 -3.15 -18.69 -1.76
N ASP A 89 -2.38 -17.71 -1.27
CA ASP A 89 -1.33 -17.04 -2.04
C ASP A 89 -0.02 -17.85 -2.08
N VAL A 90 0.81 -17.59 -3.09
CA VAL A 90 2.10 -18.25 -3.31
C VAL A 90 3.24 -17.36 -2.79
N PHE A 91 4.10 -17.92 -1.96
CA PHE A 91 5.26 -17.26 -1.36
C PHE A 91 6.54 -17.86 -1.92
N ILE A 92 7.43 -17.00 -2.41
CA ILE A 92 8.75 -17.39 -2.90
C ILE A 92 9.84 -17.02 -1.88
N PRO A 93 11.06 -17.56 -2.02
CA PRO A 93 12.19 -17.11 -1.21
C PRO A 93 12.42 -15.61 -1.39
N GLU A 94 12.99 -14.98 -0.36
CA GLU A 94 13.29 -13.55 -0.38
C GLU A 94 14.12 -13.19 -1.63
N PRO A 95 13.68 -12.21 -2.45
CA PRO A 95 14.36 -11.85 -3.69
C PRO A 95 15.86 -11.58 -3.55
N SER A 96 16.27 -10.94 -2.46
CA SER A 96 17.67 -10.61 -2.13
C SER A 96 18.56 -11.86 -1.95
N LYS A 97 17.97 -13.00 -1.55
CA LYS A 97 18.67 -14.27 -1.31
C LYS A 97 18.84 -15.12 -2.57
N LEU A 98 18.23 -14.72 -3.69
CA LEU A 98 18.39 -15.39 -4.99
C LEU A 98 19.70 -14.97 -5.67
N SER A 99 20.29 -15.84 -6.48
CA SER A 99 21.52 -15.50 -7.19
C SER A 99 21.28 -14.35 -8.19
N PRO A 100 22.27 -13.48 -8.45
CA PRO A 100 22.14 -12.37 -9.39
C PRO A 100 21.71 -12.82 -10.79
N GLU A 101 22.22 -13.95 -11.27
CA GLU A 101 21.90 -14.50 -12.58
C GLU A 101 20.43 -14.92 -12.66
N LEU A 102 19.90 -15.53 -11.60
CA LEU A 102 18.51 -15.95 -11.53
C LEU A 102 17.57 -14.74 -11.42
N ARG A 103 17.92 -13.75 -10.60
CA ARG A 103 17.16 -12.51 -10.46
C ARG A 103 17.02 -11.80 -11.80
N LEU A 104 18.11 -11.70 -12.54
CA LEU A 104 18.14 -11.11 -13.88
C LEU A 104 17.33 -11.95 -14.88
N ALA A 105 17.51 -13.27 -14.90
CA ALA A 105 16.81 -14.16 -15.84
C ALA A 105 15.29 -14.19 -15.63
N LEU A 106 14.83 -13.93 -14.41
CA LEU A 106 13.42 -13.98 -14.03
C LEU A 106 12.78 -12.59 -13.83
N ASP A 107 13.48 -11.49 -14.12
CA ASP A 107 12.98 -10.13 -13.87
C ASP A 107 12.49 -9.92 -12.42
N VAL A 108 13.12 -10.58 -11.43
CA VAL A 108 12.63 -10.58 -10.04
C VAL A 108 12.57 -9.16 -9.48
N ASP A 109 13.58 -8.35 -9.76
CA ASP A 109 13.65 -6.97 -9.30
C ASP A 109 12.57 -6.08 -9.93
N VAL A 110 12.02 -6.48 -11.08
CA VAL A 110 10.90 -5.76 -11.72
C VAL A 110 9.60 -6.05 -10.98
N ALA A 111 9.43 -7.27 -10.44
CA ALA A 111 8.28 -7.62 -9.62
C ALA A 111 8.22 -6.80 -8.32
N PHE A 112 9.38 -6.39 -7.78
CA PHE A 112 9.49 -5.58 -6.56
C PHE A 112 8.61 -4.34 -6.55
N HIS A 113 8.53 -3.65 -7.70
CA HIS A 113 7.90 -2.34 -7.83
C HIS A 113 6.76 -2.33 -8.86
N THR A 114 6.39 -3.47 -9.44
CA THR A 114 5.30 -3.54 -10.43
C THR A 114 4.02 -4.02 -9.76
N THR A 115 2.94 -3.24 -9.85
CA THR A 115 1.63 -3.59 -9.24
C THR A 115 0.54 -3.92 -10.26
N SER A 116 0.73 -3.60 -11.54
CA SER A 116 -0.26 -3.89 -12.57
C SER A 116 -0.28 -5.39 -12.94
N ALA A 117 -1.43 -6.04 -12.77
CA ALA A 117 -1.66 -7.45 -13.12
C ALA A 117 -1.14 -7.82 -14.53
N MET A 118 -1.44 -6.99 -15.53
CA MET A 118 -1.00 -7.21 -16.92
C MET A 118 0.52 -7.14 -17.10
N ARG A 119 1.20 -6.29 -16.32
CA ARG A 119 2.67 -6.20 -16.37
C ARG A 119 3.30 -7.36 -15.60
N ILE A 120 2.77 -7.68 -14.42
CA ILE A 120 3.25 -8.79 -13.57
C ILE A 120 3.14 -10.12 -14.29
N SER A 121 2.04 -10.37 -15.00
CA SER A 121 1.82 -11.64 -15.71
C SER A 121 2.82 -11.92 -16.82
N ARG A 122 3.54 -10.90 -17.30
CA ARG A 122 4.56 -11.03 -18.36
C ARG A 122 5.99 -11.18 -17.82
N LEU A 123 6.21 -11.05 -16.51
CA LEU A 123 7.53 -11.17 -15.92
C LEU A 123 8.00 -12.64 -15.92
N GLY A 124 9.30 -12.85 -16.09
CA GLY A 124 9.90 -14.18 -16.05
C GLY A 124 9.56 -14.95 -14.78
N ILE A 125 9.62 -14.31 -13.61
CA ILE A 125 9.32 -14.90 -12.31
C ILE A 125 7.90 -15.45 -12.25
N THR A 126 6.93 -14.72 -12.80
CA THR A 126 5.54 -15.15 -12.85
C THR A 126 5.39 -16.39 -13.74
N GLN A 127 6.02 -16.39 -14.92
CA GLN A 127 5.98 -17.53 -15.84
C GLN A 127 6.67 -18.76 -15.27
N HIS A 128 7.71 -18.57 -14.47
CA HIS A 128 8.43 -19.63 -13.79
C HIS A 128 7.63 -20.21 -12.62
N VAL A 129 7.05 -19.36 -11.76
CA VAL A 129 6.14 -19.77 -10.68
C VAL A 129 4.97 -20.57 -11.24
N LEU A 130 4.34 -20.11 -12.33
CA LEU A 130 3.25 -20.84 -12.99
C LEU A 130 3.66 -22.23 -13.46
N ARG A 131 4.88 -22.40 -13.97
CA ARG A 131 5.40 -23.72 -14.39
C ARG A 131 5.71 -24.63 -13.21
N ILE A 132 6.25 -24.08 -12.13
CA ILE A 132 6.45 -24.83 -10.89
C ILE A 132 5.10 -25.34 -10.39
N LEU A 133 4.09 -24.48 -10.31
CA LEU A 133 2.74 -24.86 -9.88
C LEU A 133 2.10 -25.87 -10.86
N GLN A 134 2.28 -25.69 -12.17
CA GLN A 134 1.83 -26.63 -13.19
C GLN A 134 2.43 -28.02 -12.97
N HIS A 135 3.75 -28.10 -12.80
CA HIS A 135 4.47 -29.35 -12.58
C HIS A 135 4.07 -30.01 -11.26
N TRP A 136 4.01 -29.22 -10.18
CA TRP A 136 3.61 -29.67 -8.85
C TRP A 136 2.19 -30.24 -8.85
N THR A 137 1.25 -29.57 -9.51
CA THR A 137 -0.16 -29.98 -9.59
C THR A 137 -0.33 -31.26 -10.41
N ALA A 138 0.37 -31.38 -11.54
CA ALA A 138 0.29 -32.56 -12.41
C ALA A 138 0.80 -33.86 -11.75
N ARG A 139 1.56 -33.75 -10.65
CA ARG A 139 2.07 -34.89 -9.88
C ARG A 139 1.16 -35.30 -8.72
N GLN A 140 0.11 -34.54 -8.44
CA GLN A 140 -0.85 -34.88 -7.39
C GLN A 140 -1.88 -35.89 -7.93
N GLN A 141 -2.22 -36.89 -7.12
CA GLN A 141 -3.29 -37.83 -7.46
C GLN A 141 -4.66 -37.15 -7.45
N GLU A 142 -4.92 -36.32 -6.44
CA GLU A 142 -6.17 -35.58 -6.29
C GLU A 142 -5.92 -34.09 -5.95
N PRO A 143 -5.61 -33.25 -6.96
CA PRO A 143 -5.32 -31.83 -6.76
C PRO A 143 -6.42 -31.06 -6.02
N LEU A 144 -7.68 -31.48 -6.16
CA LEU A 144 -8.82 -30.83 -5.50
C LEU A 144 -8.79 -30.98 -3.97
N GLN A 145 -8.19 -32.05 -3.44
CA GLN A 145 -8.11 -32.27 -1.99
C GLN A 145 -7.29 -31.19 -1.27
N ILE A 146 -6.37 -30.52 -1.97
CA ILE A 146 -5.57 -29.41 -1.43
C ILE A 146 -6.45 -28.32 -0.82
N PHE A 147 -7.62 -28.08 -1.41
CA PHE A 147 -8.54 -27.01 -1.01
C PHE A 147 -9.62 -27.48 -0.02
N SER A 148 -9.67 -28.78 0.27
CA SER A 148 -10.66 -29.34 1.20
C SER A 148 -10.32 -28.99 2.64
N ASN A 149 -11.24 -28.35 3.35
CA ASN A 149 -11.12 -27.97 4.78
C ASN A 149 -9.87 -27.13 5.13
N ILE A 150 -9.27 -26.45 4.15
CA ILE A 150 -8.09 -25.62 4.39
C ILE A 150 -8.48 -24.33 5.15
N PRO A 151 -7.64 -23.86 6.10
CA PRO A 151 -7.87 -22.58 6.75
C PRO A 151 -7.84 -21.41 5.77
N PHE A 152 -8.67 -20.40 6.02
CA PHE A 152 -8.59 -19.14 5.28
C PHE A 152 -7.18 -18.52 5.38
N GLY A 153 -6.66 -17.97 4.27
CA GLY A 153 -5.35 -17.33 4.22
C GLY A 153 -4.15 -18.29 4.28
N SER A 154 -4.36 -19.59 4.07
CA SER A 154 -3.27 -20.57 3.98
C SER A 154 -2.30 -20.25 2.84
N ARG A 155 -1.09 -20.81 2.86
CA ARG A 155 -0.01 -20.39 1.95
C ARG A 155 0.52 -21.56 1.14
N ILE A 156 0.77 -21.34 -0.15
CA ILE A 156 1.69 -22.20 -0.92
C ILE A 156 3.09 -21.60 -0.77
N VAL A 157 4.05 -22.35 -0.25
CA VAL A 157 5.42 -21.90 0.01
C VAL A 157 6.38 -22.65 -0.90
N LEU A 158 7.07 -21.91 -1.78
CA LEU A 158 8.22 -22.40 -2.54
C LEU A 158 9.45 -22.19 -1.66
N ARG A 159 10.06 -23.28 -1.18
CA ARG A 159 11.22 -23.21 -0.27
C ARG A 159 12.50 -22.83 -1.00
N ASN A 160 12.56 -23.10 -2.30
CA ASN A 160 13.65 -22.78 -3.20
C ASN A 160 13.11 -22.22 -4.53
N MET A 161 14.00 -21.67 -5.36
CA MET A 161 13.68 -21.20 -6.71
C MET A 161 14.67 -21.80 -7.72
N PRO A 162 14.49 -23.07 -8.12
CA PRO A 162 15.44 -23.76 -8.99
C PRO A 162 15.26 -23.35 -10.47
N MET A 163 16.31 -23.49 -11.28
CA MET A 163 16.20 -23.31 -12.74
C MET A 163 15.31 -24.39 -13.38
N LYS A 164 15.38 -25.63 -12.88
CA LYS A 164 14.54 -26.75 -13.31
C LYS A 164 13.31 -26.88 -12.42
N VAL A 165 12.14 -26.85 -13.03
CA VAL A 165 10.85 -26.87 -12.32
C VAL A 165 10.62 -28.15 -11.51
N ALA A 166 11.24 -29.27 -11.90
CA ALA A 166 11.12 -30.55 -11.21
C ALA A 166 11.85 -30.58 -9.85
N ASP A 167 12.82 -29.69 -9.65
CA ASP A 167 13.61 -29.60 -8.42
C ASP A 167 12.97 -28.65 -7.38
N ALA A 168 11.77 -28.14 -7.68
CA ALA A 168 11.08 -27.17 -6.84
C ALA A 168 10.43 -27.83 -5.62
N GLU A 169 10.72 -27.30 -4.44
CA GLU A 169 10.16 -27.75 -3.17
C GLU A 169 8.93 -26.90 -2.81
N VAL A 170 7.75 -27.47 -3.07
CA VAL A 170 6.47 -26.82 -2.81
C VAL A 170 5.80 -27.42 -1.58
N THR A 171 5.46 -26.59 -0.60
CA THR A 171 4.75 -27.01 0.61
C THR A 171 3.52 -26.14 0.86
N ILE A 172 2.48 -26.70 1.47
CA ILE A 172 1.31 -25.94 1.92
C ILE A 172 1.46 -25.67 3.41
N ALA A 173 1.31 -24.41 3.81
CA ALA A 173 1.34 -23.97 5.21
C ALA A 173 -0.07 -23.52 5.65
N PRO A 174 -0.80 -24.36 6.42
CA PRO A 174 -2.10 -24.00 6.97
C PRO A 174 -2.02 -22.84 7.95
N THR A 175 -2.88 -21.84 7.79
CA THR A 175 -2.85 -20.61 8.61
C THR A 175 -3.92 -20.65 9.71
N HIS A 176 -3.87 -21.67 10.58
CA HIS A 176 -4.84 -21.84 11.68
C HIS A 176 -4.82 -20.68 12.70
N TYR A 177 -3.66 -20.03 12.89
CA TYR A 177 -3.53 -18.91 13.82
C TYR A 177 -4.40 -17.71 13.38
N LEU A 178 -4.56 -17.49 12.07
CA LEU A 178 -5.40 -16.42 11.53
C LEU A 178 -6.87 -16.69 11.86
N GLU A 179 -7.36 -17.90 11.58
CA GLU A 179 -8.73 -18.28 11.94
C GLU A 179 -9.01 -18.14 13.44
N ARG A 180 -8.00 -18.38 14.30
CA ARG A 180 -8.12 -18.15 15.74
C ARG A 180 -8.34 -16.67 16.08
N GLN A 181 -7.68 -15.75 15.39
CA GLN A 181 -7.78 -14.30 15.61
C GLN A 181 -9.09 -13.69 15.07
N LEU A 182 -9.69 -14.30 14.05
CA LEU A 182 -10.94 -13.78 13.47
C LEU A 182 -12.11 -13.82 14.47
N LEU A 183 -12.98 -12.82 14.40
CA LEU A 183 -14.13 -12.65 15.28
C LEU A 183 -15.37 -13.30 14.68
N SER A 184 -16.28 -13.80 15.53
CA SER A 184 -17.61 -14.22 15.10
C SER A 184 -18.55 -13.01 15.04
N VAL A 185 -19.70 -13.15 14.37
CA VAL A 185 -20.75 -12.12 14.35
C VAL A 185 -21.16 -11.72 15.77
N ALA A 186 -21.43 -12.70 16.64
CA ALA A 186 -21.76 -12.45 18.04
C ALA A 186 -20.66 -11.69 18.81
N SER A 187 -19.38 -11.95 18.51
CA SER A 187 -18.28 -11.19 19.10
C SER A 187 -18.27 -9.72 18.64
N LEU A 188 -18.62 -9.46 17.38
CA LEU A 188 -18.73 -8.10 16.85
C LEU A 188 -19.93 -7.36 17.46
N GLU A 189 -21.10 -7.99 17.54
CA GLU A 189 -22.30 -7.43 18.18
C GLU A 189 -22.03 -7.06 19.64
N ASN A 190 -21.40 -7.96 20.39
CA ASN A 190 -21.02 -7.71 21.78
C ASN A 190 -20.00 -6.57 21.92
N ALA A 191 -19.05 -6.44 20.98
CA ALA A 191 -18.02 -5.41 21.03
C ALA A 191 -18.53 -4.03 20.63
N TRP A 192 -19.49 -3.96 19.70
CA TRP A 192 -19.94 -2.69 19.10
C TRP A 192 -21.24 -2.16 19.69
N GLY A 193 -22.01 -3.02 20.37
CA GLY A 193 -23.30 -2.67 20.95
C GLY A 193 -24.42 -2.58 19.91
N SER A 194 -25.64 -2.31 20.38
CA SER A 194 -26.86 -2.29 19.56
C SER A 194 -26.93 -1.16 18.53
N ASP A 195 -26.09 -0.14 18.67
CA ASP A 195 -26.12 1.05 17.80
C ASP A 195 -25.46 0.79 16.43
N VAL A 196 -24.77 -0.34 16.25
CA VAL A 196 -24.12 -0.72 15.00
C VAL A 196 -24.85 -1.88 14.35
N GLU A 197 -25.66 -1.58 13.33
CA GLU A 197 -26.41 -2.59 12.58
C GLU A 197 -25.49 -3.42 11.68
N LEU A 198 -25.35 -4.72 11.92
CA LEU A 198 -24.55 -5.59 11.06
C LEU A 198 -25.31 -5.97 9.78
N PRO A 199 -24.64 -6.03 8.62
CA PRO A 199 -25.26 -6.52 7.40
C PRO A 199 -25.47 -8.05 7.46
N PRO A 200 -26.33 -8.62 6.59
CA PRO A 200 -26.56 -10.05 6.53
C PRO A 200 -25.28 -10.85 6.25
N THR A 201 -25.25 -12.10 6.70
CA THR A 201 -24.10 -13.00 6.48
C THR A 201 -24.26 -13.84 5.22
N VAL A 202 -23.14 -14.11 4.55
CA VAL A 202 -23.02 -15.07 3.42
C VAL A 202 -21.89 -16.04 3.73
N ASP A 203 -22.10 -17.35 3.54
CA ASP A 203 -21.03 -18.33 3.71
C ASP A 203 -19.99 -18.19 2.60
N LEU A 204 -18.70 -18.28 2.95
CA LEU A 204 -17.59 -18.17 2.01
C LEU A 204 -17.70 -19.20 0.86
N GLY A 205 -18.30 -20.37 1.12
CA GLY A 205 -18.61 -21.39 0.13
C GLY A 205 -19.54 -20.92 -0.99
N ASP A 206 -20.45 -19.99 -0.68
CA ASP A 206 -21.41 -19.42 -1.64
C ASP A 206 -20.86 -18.20 -2.39
N VAL A 207 -19.63 -17.79 -2.08
CA VAL A 207 -18.94 -16.66 -2.73
C VAL A 207 -18.00 -17.21 -3.80
N VAL A 208 -18.18 -16.76 -5.05
CA VAL A 208 -17.32 -17.21 -6.17
C VAL A 208 -16.26 -16.15 -6.47
N TYR A 209 -14.98 -16.54 -6.44
CA TYR A 209 -13.86 -15.69 -6.80
C TYR A 209 -13.89 -15.29 -8.29
N VAL A 210 -13.56 -14.03 -8.60
CA VAL A 210 -13.43 -13.53 -9.98
C VAL A 210 -11.99 -13.12 -10.28
N SER A 211 -11.42 -12.20 -9.50
CA SER A 211 -10.04 -11.75 -9.65
C SER A 211 -9.50 -11.00 -8.43
N GLN A 212 -8.20 -11.00 -8.20
CA GLN A 212 -7.55 -10.17 -7.18
C GLN A 212 -7.24 -8.77 -7.73
N LEU A 213 -7.58 -7.70 -7.01
CA LEU A 213 -7.24 -6.33 -7.40
C LEU A 213 -6.04 -5.78 -6.61
N HIS A 214 -5.97 -6.07 -5.31
CA HIS A 214 -4.91 -5.62 -4.41
C HIS A 214 -4.72 -6.62 -3.26
N ASP A 215 -3.80 -6.40 -2.32
CA ASP A 215 -3.51 -7.30 -1.20
C ASP A 215 -4.71 -7.60 -0.28
N SER A 216 -5.64 -6.68 -0.13
CA SER A 216 -6.82 -6.82 0.72
C SER A 216 -8.13 -6.93 -0.06
N VAL A 217 -8.11 -6.76 -1.39
CA VAL A 217 -9.30 -6.55 -2.22
C VAL A 217 -9.36 -7.51 -3.39
N CYS A 218 -10.47 -8.26 -3.51
CA CYS A 218 -10.78 -9.08 -4.67
C CYS A 218 -12.20 -8.82 -5.20
N LEU A 219 -12.42 -9.13 -6.46
CA LEU A 219 -13.74 -9.20 -7.06
C LEU A 219 -14.31 -10.59 -6.84
N VAL A 220 -15.56 -10.61 -6.40
CA VAL A 220 -16.32 -11.85 -6.18
C VAL A 220 -17.70 -11.74 -6.80
N ARG A 221 -18.35 -12.89 -7.00
CA ARG A 221 -19.73 -12.98 -7.45
C ARG A 221 -20.58 -13.62 -6.35
N ILE A 222 -21.68 -12.95 -6.01
CA ILE A 222 -22.71 -13.43 -5.07
C ILE A 222 -24.06 -13.17 -5.72
N GLY A 223 -24.88 -14.22 -5.89
CA GLY A 223 -26.19 -14.11 -6.52
C GLY A 223 -26.15 -13.51 -7.94
N GLY A 224 -25.11 -13.81 -8.72
CA GLY A 224 -24.93 -13.29 -10.09
C GLY A 224 -24.39 -11.86 -10.21
N LYS A 225 -24.33 -11.10 -9.11
CA LYS A 225 -23.76 -9.74 -9.08
C LYS A 225 -22.29 -9.74 -8.65
N ILE A 226 -21.50 -8.85 -9.24
CA ILE A 226 -20.10 -8.63 -8.87
C ILE A 226 -20.03 -7.67 -7.68
N TRP A 227 -19.21 -8.02 -6.69
CA TRP A 227 -18.95 -7.25 -5.49
C TRP A 227 -17.44 -7.12 -5.27
N ILE A 228 -17.06 -6.07 -4.54
CA ILE A 228 -15.76 -6.00 -3.89
C ILE A 228 -15.84 -6.86 -2.64
N PHE A 229 -14.94 -7.83 -2.47
CA PHE A 229 -14.74 -8.55 -1.22
C PHE A 229 -13.42 -8.12 -0.61
N LYS A 230 -13.51 -7.48 0.57
CA LYS A 230 -12.36 -7.02 1.34
C LYS A 230 -12.06 -8.02 2.45
N ALA A 231 -10.83 -8.54 2.45
CA ALA A 231 -10.36 -9.53 3.41
C ALA A 231 -8.84 -9.46 3.57
N LEU A 232 -8.37 -9.63 4.80
CA LEU A 232 -6.95 -9.58 5.16
C LEU A 232 -6.45 -10.95 5.63
N THR A 233 -5.22 -11.30 5.21
CA THR A 233 -4.51 -12.51 5.65
C THR A 233 -3.49 -12.23 6.77
N SER A 234 -3.38 -10.97 7.20
CA SER A 234 -2.58 -10.48 8.34
C SER A 234 -3.17 -9.17 8.87
N TYR A 235 -2.90 -8.79 10.13
CA TYR A 235 -3.38 -7.54 10.72
C TYR A 235 -4.89 -7.33 10.62
N THR A 236 -5.67 -8.36 10.96
CA THR A 236 -7.13 -8.37 10.81
C THR A 236 -7.86 -7.29 11.62
N LYS A 237 -7.21 -6.73 12.65
CA LYS A 237 -7.72 -5.57 13.40
C LYS A 237 -8.10 -4.38 12.50
N TYR A 238 -7.36 -4.14 11.41
CA TYR A 238 -7.63 -3.02 10.50
C TYR A 238 -8.90 -3.25 9.67
N LEU A 239 -9.16 -4.51 9.28
CA LEU A 239 -10.38 -4.90 8.57
C LEU A 239 -11.62 -4.66 9.45
N TYR A 240 -11.58 -5.08 10.72
CA TYR A 240 -12.69 -4.86 11.65
C TYR A 240 -12.87 -3.39 12.02
N HIS A 241 -11.77 -2.64 12.13
CA HIS A 241 -11.84 -1.19 12.33
C HIS A 241 -12.57 -0.51 11.16
N GLU A 242 -12.14 -0.77 9.92
CA GLU A 242 -12.78 -0.22 8.73
C GLU A 242 -14.25 -0.63 8.62
N LEU A 243 -14.56 -1.92 8.80
CA LEU A 243 -15.92 -2.43 8.80
C LEU A 243 -16.80 -1.60 9.74
N ARG A 244 -16.35 -1.43 10.99
CA ARG A 244 -17.09 -0.62 11.98
C ARG A 244 -17.27 0.82 11.51
N GLN A 245 -16.21 1.48 11.02
CA GLN A 245 -16.28 2.87 10.57
C GLN A 245 -17.31 3.04 9.46
N LEU A 246 -17.30 2.17 8.45
CA LEU A 246 -18.25 2.22 7.36
C LEU A 246 -19.70 1.93 7.79
N LEU A 247 -19.90 1.19 8.89
CA LEU A 247 -21.22 0.94 9.47
C LEU A 247 -21.75 2.12 10.32
N ILE A 248 -20.91 3.07 10.73
CA ILE A 248 -21.34 4.22 11.54
C ILE A 248 -21.32 5.54 10.77
N ILE A 249 -20.58 5.63 9.67
CA ILE A 249 -20.55 6.82 8.82
C ILE A 249 -21.94 7.02 8.20
N PRO A 250 -22.59 8.18 8.40
CA PRO A 250 -23.81 8.51 7.70
C PRO A 250 -23.58 8.52 6.17
N PRO A 251 -24.54 8.07 5.35
CA PRO A 251 -24.35 8.00 3.91
C PRO A 251 -23.95 9.35 3.27
N HIS A 252 -23.00 9.31 2.36
CA HIS A 252 -22.60 10.45 1.52
C HIS A 252 -22.26 9.94 0.11
N PRO A 253 -22.67 10.61 -0.97
CA PRO A 253 -22.51 10.10 -2.35
C PRO A 253 -21.05 9.89 -2.78
N ASN A 254 -20.11 10.60 -2.16
CA ASN A 254 -18.68 10.52 -2.46
C ASN A 254 -17.88 9.72 -1.43
N ILE A 255 -18.55 8.95 -0.57
CA ILE A 255 -17.97 7.96 0.34
C ILE A 255 -18.52 6.60 -0.07
N VAL A 256 -17.69 5.55 -0.05
CA VAL A 256 -18.12 4.19 -0.37
C VAL A 256 -19.37 3.80 0.40
N SER A 257 -20.28 3.10 -0.27
CA SER A 257 -21.53 2.65 0.33
C SER A 257 -21.27 1.67 1.48
N ARG A 258 -22.25 1.60 2.39
CA ARG A 258 -22.21 0.71 3.56
C ARG A 258 -21.92 -0.74 3.13
N PRO A 259 -21.13 -1.51 3.90
CA PRO A 259 -20.95 -2.94 3.71
C PRO A 259 -22.29 -3.68 3.52
N VAL A 260 -22.35 -4.53 2.50
CA VAL A 260 -23.60 -5.20 2.08
C VAL A 260 -23.75 -6.59 2.69
N HIS A 261 -22.64 -7.30 2.88
CA HIS A 261 -22.62 -8.63 3.48
C HIS A 261 -21.40 -8.78 4.39
N LEU A 262 -21.57 -9.52 5.49
CA LEU A 262 -20.45 -10.15 6.20
C LEU A 262 -20.19 -11.51 5.55
N VAL A 263 -18.95 -11.78 5.15
CA VAL A 263 -18.58 -13.10 4.63
C VAL A 263 -18.04 -13.93 5.78
N THR A 264 -18.65 -15.09 6.00
CA THR A 264 -18.32 -15.97 7.12
C THR A 264 -17.75 -17.30 6.66
N LYS A 265 -16.84 -17.87 7.43
CA LYS A 265 -16.32 -19.22 7.21
C LYS A 265 -16.41 -20.03 8.50
N LYS A 266 -16.86 -21.28 8.40
CA LYS A 266 -16.67 -22.25 9.48
C LYS A 266 -15.18 -22.60 9.60
N CYS A 267 -14.58 -22.23 10.72
CA CYS A 267 -13.17 -22.52 11.01
C CYS A 267 -12.94 -24.03 11.11
N SER A 268 -11.75 -24.47 10.70
CA SER A 268 -11.42 -25.90 10.73
C SER A 268 -11.25 -26.44 12.16
N PHE A 269 -11.11 -25.56 13.15
CA PHE A 269 -10.95 -25.92 14.56
C PHE A 269 -12.01 -25.22 15.44
N GLY A 270 -12.59 -25.96 16.39
CA GLY A 270 -13.43 -25.40 17.46
C GLY A 270 -14.81 -24.88 17.05
N SER A 271 -15.35 -25.33 15.90
CA SER A 271 -16.71 -25.03 15.37
C SER A 271 -17.09 -23.54 15.23
N LYS A 272 -16.14 -22.61 15.45
CA LYS A 272 -16.35 -21.18 15.28
C LYS A 272 -16.73 -20.85 13.83
N VAL A 273 -17.75 -20.02 13.66
CA VAL A 273 -18.05 -19.38 12.38
C VAL A 273 -17.51 -17.95 12.47
N ALA A 274 -16.42 -17.70 11.75
CA ALA A 274 -15.69 -16.44 11.82
C ALA A 274 -16.01 -15.55 10.62
N VAL A 275 -16.06 -14.24 10.84
CA VAL A 275 -16.15 -13.23 9.80
C VAL A 275 -14.76 -13.10 9.17
N VAL A 276 -14.61 -13.51 7.90
CA VAL A 276 -13.34 -13.43 7.17
C VAL A 276 -13.17 -12.11 6.41
N GLY A 277 -14.28 -11.38 6.22
CA GLY A 277 -14.31 -10.11 5.51
C GLY A 277 -15.72 -9.63 5.27
N PHE A 278 -15.85 -8.62 4.43
CA PHE A 278 -17.14 -8.01 4.08
C PHE A 278 -17.14 -7.56 2.62
N THR A 279 -18.33 -7.36 2.06
CA THR A 279 -18.48 -6.93 0.68
C THR A 279 -18.92 -5.47 0.54
N LEU A 280 -18.36 -4.79 -0.46
CA LEU A 280 -18.71 -3.43 -0.86
C LEU A 280 -19.19 -3.41 -2.32
N GLU A 281 -19.83 -2.32 -2.70
CA GLU A 281 -20.20 -2.07 -4.09
C GLU A 281 -18.97 -1.99 -5.00
N TYR A 282 -19.08 -2.57 -6.20
CA TYR A 282 -18.03 -2.51 -7.20
C TYR A 282 -18.21 -1.31 -8.13
N HIS A 283 -17.19 -0.45 -8.18
CA HIS A 283 -17.11 0.68 -9.10
C HIS A 283 -16.27 0.33 -10.33
N ILE A 284 -16.94 0.17 -11.48
CA ILE A 284 -16.38 -0.42 -12.70
C ILE A 284 -15.19 0.34 -13.30
N HIS A 285 -15.13 1.65 -13.11
CA HIS A 285 -14.05 2.46 -13.69
C HIS A 285 -12.72 2.26 -12.95
N GLY A 286 -12.74 1.80 -11.70
CA GLY A 286 -11.53 1.63 -10.89
C GLY A 286 -10.97 2.97 -10.36
N SER A 287 -9.69 2.94 -9.99
CA SER A 287 -9.01 4.05 -9.30
C SER A 287 -8.66 5.22 -10.21
N LEU A 288 -8.84 6.44 -9.69
CA LEU A 288 -8.49 7.68 -10.37
C LEU A 288 -6.98 7.79 -10.65
N ARG A 289 -6.12 7.11 -9.87
CA ARG A 289 -4.67 7.01 -10.09
C ARG A 289 -4.33 6.55 -11.51
N ASP A 290 -4.98 5.50 -11.96
CA ASP A 290 -4.69 4.89 -13.26
C ASP A 290 -5.50 5.53 -14.39
N LEU A 291 -6.66 6.08 -14.06
CA LEU A 291 -7.58 6.71 -15.02
C LEU A 291 -7.13 8.11 -15.42
N ILE A 292 -6.78 8.98 -14.46
CA ILE A 292 -6.63 10.40 -14.74
C ILE A 292 -5.55 10.73 -15.79
N PRO A 293 -4.35 10.10 -15.77
CA PRO A 293 -3.33 10.41 -16.76
C PRO A 293 -3.78 9.95 -18.16
N PHE A 294 -4.43 8.78 -18.23
CA PHE A 294 -4.99 8.26 -19.47
C PHE A 294 -6.08 9.17 -20.03
N LEU A 295 -7.04 9.58 -19.19
CA LEU A 295 -8.11 10.47 -19.61
C LEU A 295 -7.59 11.83 -20.09
N LYS A 296 -6.60 12.41 -19.39
CA LYS A 296 -5.96 13.67 -19.82
C LYS A 296 -5.20 13.52 -21.13
N LEU A 297 -4.41 12.45 -21.29
CA LEU A 297 -3.65 12.19 -22.52
C LEU A 297 -4.57 12.12 -23.75
N HIS A 298 -5.78 11.60 -23.56
CA HIS A 298 -6.79 11.46 -24.61
C HIS A 298 -7.83 12.58 -24.65
N ASN A 299 -7.63 13.70 -23.92
CA ASN A 299 -8.56 14.83 -23.85
C ASN A 299 -10.01 14.44 -23.47
N MET A 300 -10.16 13.44 -22.60
CA MET A 300 -11.45 12.92 -22.13
C MET A 300 -11.88 13.45 -20.76
N VAL A 301 -11.13 14.39 -20.19
CA VAL A 301 -11.41 15.06 -18.92
C VAL A 301 -11.30 16.55 -19.13
N SER A 302 -12.33 17.28 -18.71
CA SER A 302 -12.39 18.74 -18.76
C SER A 302 -12.02 19.34 -17.40
N LEU A 303 -11.74 20.64 -17.39
CA LEU A 303 -11.56 21.39 -16.15
C LEU A 303 -12.82 21.36 -15.25
N ALA A 304 -14.00 21.21 -15.85
CA ALA A 304 -15.24 21.07 -15.10
C ALA A 304 -15.29 19.73 -14.34
N ASP A 305 -14.83 18.64 -14.96
CA ASP A 305 -14.73 17.32 -14.31
C ASP A 305 -13.72 17.35 -13.16
N GLU A 306 -12.55 17.96 -13.38
CA GLU A 306 -11.51 18.14 -12.36
C GLU A 306 -12.04 18.93 -11.15
N THR A 307 -12.77 20.02 -11.42
CA THR A 307 -13.39 20.86 -10.38
C THR A 307 -14.49 20.11 -9.64
N LYS A 308 -15.29 19.31 -10.36
CA LYS A 308 -16.33 18.46 -9.78
C LYS A 308 -15.73 17.45 -8.81
N TRP A 309 -14.70 16.71 -9.22
CA TRP A 309 -14.02 15.74 -8.35
C TRP A 309 -13.38 16.41 -7.13
N ALA A 310 -12.75 17.58 -7.30
CA ALA A 310 -12.19 18.34 -6.20
C ALA A 310 -13.24 18.70 -5.13
N ILE A 311 -14.41 19.20 -5.55
CA ILE A 311 -15.52 19.56 -4.66
C ILE A 311 -16.09 18.32 -3.96
N GLN A 312 -16.29 17.23 -4.71
CA GLN A 312 -16.80 15.97 -4.18
C GLN A 312 -15.91 15.41 -3.05
N LEU A 313 -14.60 15.45 -3.22
CA LEU A 313 -13.63 15.00 -2.22
C LEU A 313 -13.59 15.93 -0.99
N ALA A 314 -13.57 17.25 -1.20
CA ALA A 314 -13.61 18.21 -0.11
C ALA A 314 -14.90 18.09 0.71
N SER A 315 -16.06 17.92 0.04
CA SER A 315 -17.35 17.69 0.69
C SER A 315 -17.36 16.41 1.53
N ALA A 316 -16.82 15.31 1.00
CA ALA A 316 -16.73 14.04 1.73
C ALA A 316 -15.88 14.17 3.02
N LEU A 317 -14.74 14.88 2.96
CA LEU A 317 -13.89 15.11 4.13
C LEU A 317 -14.60 15.99 5.19
N VAL A 318 -15.28 17.05 4.76
CA VAL A 318 -16.11 17.88 5.67
C VAL A 318 -17.20 17.03 6.33
N HIS A 319 -17.87 16.17 5.56
CA HIS A 319 -18.89 15.25 6.08
C HIS A 319 -18.33 14.33 7.18
N LEU A 320 -17.23 13.62 6.92
CA LEU A 320 -16.60 12.71 7.89
C LEU A 320 -16.30 13.38 9.24
N ARG A 321 -15.78 14.62 9.20
CA ARG A 321 -15.48 15.41 10.39
C ARG A 321 -16.73 15.85 11.13
N THR A 322 -17.71 16.36 10.40
CA THR A 322 -18.89 17.01 10.99
C THR A 322 -19.93 16.02 11.50
N THR A 323 -20.08 14.87 10.86
CA THR A 323 -21.12 13.89 11.22
C THR A 323 -20.60 12.77 12.11
N SER A 324 -19.35 12.35 11.91
CA SER A 324 -18.83 11.11 12.51
C SER A 324 -17.61 11.33 13.41
N SER A 325 -17.03 12.54 13.42
CA SER A 325 -15.74 12.83 14.07
C SER A 325 -14.62 11.86 13.64
N ILE A 326 -14.67 11.41 12.39
CA ILE A 326 -13.68 10.51 11.78
C ILE A 326 -12.71 11.35 10.95
N PHE A 327 -11.43 10.98 10.99
CA PHE A 327 -10.41 11.47 10.06
C PHE A 327 -10.09 10.40 9.01
N TYR A 328 -9.67 10.84 7.84
CA TYR A 328 -9.29 10.00 6.71
C TYR A 328 -7.77 10.08 6.49
N PRO A 329 -6.99 9.12 7.04
CA PRO A 329 -5.55 9.27 7.13
C PRO A 329 -4.80 9.04 5.80
N ASP A 330 -5.39 8.34 4.84
CA ASP A 330 -4.66 7.85 3.65
C ASP A 330 -5.25 8.42 2.35
N LEU A 331 -5.29 9.75 2.26
CA LEU A 331 -5.84 10.47 1.10
C LEU A 331 -4.86 10.49 -0.08
N ARG A 332 -5.08 9.58 -1.03
CA ARG A 332 -4.34 9.43 -2.28
C ARG A 332 -5.26 9.01 -3.42
N LEU A 333 -4.80 9.16 -4.66
CA LEU A 333 -5.59 8.79 -5.84
C LEU A 333 -5.90 7.29 -5.93
N ASP A 334 -5.07 6.42 -5.34
CA ASP A 334 -5.32 4.97 -5.24
C ASP A 334 -6.66 4.68 -4.54
N ASN A 335 -6.98 5.47 -3.52
CA ASN A 335 -8.13 5.28 -2.65
C ASN A 335 -9.34 6.12 -3.10
N ILE A 336 -9.32 6.60 -4.35
CA ILE A 336 -10.42 7.32 -4.99
C ILE A 336 -10.80 6.55 -6.25
N VAL A 337 -12.05 6.11 -6.35
CA VAL A 337 -12.59 5.42 -7.52
C VAL A 337 -13.67 6.26 -8.18
N LEU A 338 -13.99 5.95 -9.45
CA LEU A 338 -15.10 6.60 -10.15
C LEU A 338 -16.35 5.73 -10.18
N SER A 339 -17.47 6.30 -9.75
CA SER A 339 -18.80 5.70 -9.86
C SER A 339 -19.20 5.44 -11.33
N ALA A 340 -20.31 4.75 -11.56
CA ALA A 340 -20.84 4.58 -12.93
C ALA A 340 -21.13 5.94 -13.62
N SER A 341 -21.52 6.94 -12.83
CA SER A 341 -21.76 8.33 -13.27
C SER A 341 -20.49 9.19 -13.31
N ARG A 342 -19.31 8.58 -13.10
CA ARG A 342 -18.00 9.25 -13.03
C ARG A 342 -17.87 10.27 -11.90
N ASP A 343 -18.56 10.03 -10.79
CA ASP A 343 -18.36 10.77 -9.54
C ASP A 343 -17.20 10.17 -8.75
N ALA A 344 -16.41 11.02 -8.09
CA ALA A 344 -15.34 10.58 -7.22
C ALA A 344 -15.93 9.96 -5.95
N VAL A 345 -15.47 8.76 -5.59
CA VAL A 345 -15.88 8.04 -4.38
C VAL A 345 -14.63 7.64 -3.61
N MET A 346 -14.55 8.08 -2.35
CA MET A 346 -13.51 7.68 -1.41
C MET A 346 -13.76 6.25 -0.93
N VAL A 347 -12.76 5.40 -1.04
CA VAL A 347 -12.76 4.00 -0.58
C VAL A 347 -11.65 3.81 0.44
N ASP A 348 -11.47 2.58 0.94
CA ASP A 348 -10.31 2.19 1.74
C ASP A 348 -10.12 3.03 3.02
N PHE A 349 -10.94 2.73 4.03
CA PHE A 349 -10.90 3.41 5.33
C PHE A 349 -10.02 2.65 6.32
N GLU A 350 -9.09 1.83 5.82
CA GLU A 350 -8.14 1.09 6.63
C GLU A 350 -7.03 2.03 7.14
N GLN A 351 -6.88 2.15 8.45
CA GLN A 351 -5.93 3.10 9.05
C GLN A 351 -4.51 2.54 9.15
N ARG A 352 -4.01 1.85 8.12
CA ARG A 352 -2.73 1.10 8.17
C ARG A 352 -1.47 1.98 8.06
N GLY A 353 -1.58 3.16 7.47
CA GLY A 353 -0.44 4.07 7.29
C GLY A 353 -0.76 5.18 6.29
N VAL A 354 0.22 6.06 6.07
CA VAL A 354 0.15 7.12 5.05
C VAL A 354 1.43 7.08 4.24
N TRP A 355 1.32 7.23 2.93
CA TRP A 355 2.50 7.35 2.08
C TRP A 355 3.18 8.69 2.35
N CYS A 356 4.47 8.67 2.68
CA CYS A 356 5.23 9.87 3.05
C CYS A 356 5.16 10.98 1.98
N GLU A 357 4.98 10.59 0.72
CA GLU A 357 4.76 11.49 -0.40
C GLU A 357 3.48 12.32 -0.24
N PHE A 358 2.37 11.74 0.19
CA PHE A 358 1.11 12.46 0.38
C PHE A 358 0.99 13.09 1.77
N ALA A 359 1.59 12.45 2.78
CA ALA A 359 1.52 12.84 4.18
C ALA A 359 1.99 14.28 4.43
N ALA A 360 1.36 14.92 5.41
CA ALA A 360 1.78 16.20 5.95
C ALA A 360 3.12 16.06 6.72
N PRO A 361 3.97 17.10 6.76
CA PRO A 361 5.25 17.05 7.48
C PRO A 361 5.08 16.70 8.97
N GLU A 362 3.96 17.07 9.59
CA GLU A 362 3.63 16.71 10.98
C GLU A 362 3.44 15.19 11.16
N VAL A 363 2.71 14.56 10.23
CA VAL A 363 2.50 13.10 10.22
C VAL A 363 3.81 12.38 9.92
N ASN A 364 4.59 12.89 8.96
CA ASN A 364 5.90 12.34 8.62
C ASN A 364 6.86 12.38 9.81
N ALA A 365 6.94 13.51 10.53
CA ALA A 365 7.79 13.62 11.72
C ALA A 365 7.47 12.55 12.77
N LEU A 366 6.18 12.30 13.01
CA LEU A 366 5.71 11.25 13.93
C LEU A 366 5.99 9.85 13.41
N GLU A 367 5.77 9.61 12.11
CA GLU A 367 6.06 8.31 11.49
C GLU A 367 7.56 8.01 11.50
N TYR A 368 8.42 9.01 11.31
CA TYR A 368 9.87 8.81 11.39
C TYR A 368 10.31 8.37 12.79
N VAL A 369 9.79 9.03 13.83
CA VAL A 369 10.05 8.63 15.21
C VAL A 369 9.50 7.23 15.49
N ARG A 370 8.30 6.90 14.98
CA ARG A 370 7.72 5.56 15.10
C ARG A 370 8.59 4.49 14.48
N LEU A 371 9.04 4.69 13.24
CA LEU A 371 9.92 3.74 12.56
C LEU A 371 11.21 3.52 13.35
N LEU A 372 11.85 4.60 13.84
CA LEU A 372 13.05 4.49 14.65
C LEU A 372 12.81 3.82 16.01
N ALA A 373 11.61 3.95 16.59
CA ALA A 373 11.29 3.38 17.91
C ALA A 373 10.98 1.87 17.87
N ILE A 374 10.58 1.32 16.73
CA ILE A 374 10.28 -0.12 16.57
C ILE A 374 11.38 -0.89 15.86
N ASP A 375 12.38 -0.19 15.31
CA ASP A 375 13.44 -0.82 14.55
C ASP A 375 14.43 -1.54 15.47
N GLU A 376 14.73 -2.80 15.13
CA GLU A 376 15.61 -3.69 15.89
C GLU A 376 17.05 -3.72 15.34
N GLU A 377 17.30 -3.13 14.16
CA GLU A 377 18.58 -3.16 13.46
C GLU A 377 19.47 -1.93 13.78
N ILE A 378 18.86 -0.81 14.21
CA ILE A 378 19.58 0.38 14.66
C ILE A 378 20.09 0.25 16.11
N PRO A 379 21.05 1.09 16.56
CA PRO A 379 21.55 1.04 17.94
C PRO A 379 20.44 1.19 18.99
N THR A 380 20.42 0.31 19.99
CA THR A 380 19.36 0.25 21.03
C THR A 380 19.14 1.59 21.74
N GLU A 381 20.19 2.36 22.01
CA GLU A 381 20.09 3.69 22.62
C GLU A 381 19.25 4.67 21.78
N VAL A 382 19.30 4.55 20.45
CA VAL A 382 18.54 5.37 19.51
C VAL A 382 17.08 4.95 19.52
N SER A 383 16.81 3.65 19.42
CA SER A 383 15.44 3.11 19.47
C SER A 383 14.75 3.46 20.80
N GLU A 384 15.43 3.27 21.94
CA GLU A 384 14.92 3.67 23.26
C GLU A 384 14.66 5.18 23.38
N LYS A 385 15.53 6.03 22.82
CA LYS A 385 15.36 7.48 22.82
C LYS A 385 14.05 7.86 22.12
N TYR A 386 13.78 7.31 20.94
CA TYR A 386 12.58 7.63 20.17
C TYR A 386 11.32 6.96 20.72
N SER A 387 11.44 5.76 21.29
CA SER A 387 10.37 5.12 22.06
C SER A 387 9.92 6.00 23.25
N LYS A 388 10.87 6.54 24.04
CA LYS A 388 10.56 7.48 25.13
C LYS A 388 9.85 8.75 24.62
N LEU A 389 10.28 9.29 23.49
CA LEU A 389 9.65 10.47 22.88
C LEU A 389 8.20 10.19 22.44
N LEU A 390 7.92 9.02 21.85
CA LEU A 390 6.56 8.62 21.51
C LEU A 390 5.70 8.38 22.73
N THR A 391 6.23 7.70 23.75
CA THR A 391 5.50 7.41 25.00
C THR A 391 5.08 8.70 25.72
N GLU A 392 5.86 9.78 25.59
CA GLU A 392 5.47 11.11 26.11
C GLU A 392 4.25 11.70 25.38
N MET A 393 4.09 11.41 24.09
CA MET A 393 2.97 11.91 23.27
C MET A 393 1.75 10.99 23.28
N LEU A 394 1.98 9.68 23.28
CA LEU A 394 0.97 8.64 23.22
C LEU A 394 1.42 7.44 24.06
N PRO A 395 1.07 7.40 25.36
CA PRO A 395 1.37 6.24 26.21
C PRO A 395 0.75 4.96 25.65
N HIS A 396 1.46 3.84 25.76
CA HIS A 396 1.02 2.51 25.29
C HIS A 396 0.81 2.39 23.77
N TRP A 397 1.52 3.20 22.98
CA TRP A 397 1.46 3.18 21.52
C TRP A 397 1.88 1.82 20.93
N GLU A 398 2.73 1.06 21.63
CA GLU A 398 3.25 -0.25 21.23
C GLU A 398 2.10 -1.26 21.04
N ALA A 399 1.11 -1.22 21.93
CA ALA A 399 -0.07 -2.08 21.86
C ALA A 399 -0.92 -1.85 20.61
N MET A 400 -0.84 -0.64 20.01
CA MET A 400 -1.53 -0.31 18.75
C MET A 400 -0.82 -0.91 17.54
N GLY A 401 0.51 -1.05 17.59
CA GLY A 401 1.33 -1.61 16.51
C GLY A 401 1.39 -3.14 16.54
N GLU A 402 1.89 -3.69 17.64
CA GLU A 402 2.32 -5.10 17.76
C GLU A 402 1.16 -6.09 17.90
N SER A 403 0.05 -5.67 18.51
CA SER A 403 -1.07 -6.59 18.76
C SER A 403 -1.85 -6.87 17.48
N GLU A 404 -1.94 -8.13 17.09
CA GLU A 404 -2.84 -8.62 16.03
C GLU A 404 -4.32 -8.66 16.48
N GLU A 405 -4.55 -8.61 17.79
CA GLU A 405 -5.89 -8.70 18.38
C GLU A 405 -6.68 -7.42 18.15
N TYR A 406 -7.92 -7.58 17.72
CA TYR A 406 -8.85 -6.47 17.66
C TYR A 406 -9.31 -6.07 19.07
N LYS A 407 -9.12 -4.80 19.42
CA LYS A 407 -9.58 -4.20 20.68
C LYS A 407 -10.29 -2.87 20.39
N TRP A 408 -11.60 -2.86 20.57
CA TRP A 408 -12.44 -1.66 20.59
C TRP A 408 -12.63 -1.25 22.07
N PRO A 409 -12.42 0.03 22.49
CA PRO A 409 -12.87 1.27 21.87
C PRO A 409 -11.73 2.27 21.59
N CYS A 410 -10.81 1.92 20.67
CA CYS A 410 -9.70 2.80 20.31
C CYS A 410 -10.12 3.90 19.33
N LYS A 411 -9.43 5.05 19.39
CA LYS A 411 -9.57 6.19 18.44
C LYS A 411 -8.94 5.92 17.06
N GLY A 412 -8.80 4.65 16.67
CA GLY A 412 -8.01 4.21 15.53
C GLY A 412 -6.77 3.41 15.92
N TYR A 413 -6.04 2.92 14.92
CA TYR A 413 -4.77 2.18 15.09
C TYR A 413 -3.55 2.90 14.50
N ASN A 414 -3.77 4.02 13.80
CA ASN A 414 -2.69 4.79 13.23
C ASN A 414 -2.02 5.68 14.31
N VAL A 415 -0.83 5.25 14.76
CA VAL A 415 -0.06 5.90 15.84
C VAL A 415 0.24 7.38 15.55
N PRO A 416 0.81 7.77 14.39
CA PRO A 416 1.01 9.19 14.06
C PRO A 416 -0.27 10.02 14.19
N TRP A 417 -1.39 9.56 13.65
CA TRP A 417 -2.65 10.31 13.70
C TRP A 417 -3.26 10.35 15.11
N ALA A 418 -3.06 9.31 15.92
CA ALA A 418 -3.49 9.26 17.31
C ALA A 418 -2.71 10.23 18.22
N CYS A 419 -1.47 10.57 17.86
CA CYS A 419 -0.68 11.61 18.55
C CYS A 419 -1.17 13.04 18.28
N LEU A 420 -1.95 13.26 17.22
CA LEU A 420 -2.40 14.58 16.78
C LEU A 420 -3.72 14.99 17.44
N THR A 421 -3.88 16.28 17.71
CA THR A 421 -5.17 16.84 18.13
C THR A 421 -6.17 16.90 16.95
N PRO A 422 -7.49 17.01 17.18
CA PRO A 422 -8.45 17.11 16.09
C PRO A 422 -8.15 18.23 15.08
N LYS A 423 -7.63 19.38 15.54
CA LYS A 423 -7.26 20.50 14.65
C LYS A 423 -6.00 20.20 13.84
N GLU A 424 -5.00 19.56 14.45
CA GLU A 424 -3.80 19.11 13.73
C GLU A 424 -4.16 18.07 12.67
N GLN A 425 -5.02 17.11 13.01
CA GLN A 425 -5.50 16.11 12.06
C GLN A 425 -6.20 16.77 10.86
N GLU A 426 -7.07 17.77 11.07
CA GLU A 426 -7.74 18.48 9.97
C GLU A 426 -6.70 19.22 9.10
N ALA A 427 -5.74 19.91 9.72
CA ALA A 427 -4.67 20.59 8.98
C ALA A 427 -3.81 19.61 8.17
N CYS A 428 -3.66 18.36 8.63
CA CYS A 428 -2.97 17.30 7.89
C CYS A 428 -3.83 16.75 6.73
N GLU A 429 -5.15 16.59 6.91
CA GLU A 429 -6.07 16.23 5.81
C GLU A 429 -6.09 17.30 4.73
N VAL A 430 -6.09 18.58 5.10
CA VAL A 430 -6.02 19.70 4.15
C VAL A 430 -4.74 19.64 3.34
N TYR A 431 -3.60 19.31 3.97
CA TYR A 431 -2.35 19.12 3.25
C TYR A 431 -2.45 17.99 2.22
N MET A 432 -2.94 16.82 2.62
CA MET A 432 -3.11 15.69 1.71
C MET A 432 -4.10 16.00 0.59
N LEU A 433 -5.20 16.69 0.90
CA LEU A 433 -6.17 17.15 -0.09
C LEU A 433 -5.50 18.07 -1.10
N GLY A 434 -4.67 19.03 -0.66
CA GLY A 434 -3.89 19.88 -1.56
C GLY A 434 -3.01 19.08 -2.53
N ARG A 435 -2.40 17.98 -2.08
CA ARG A 435 -1.61 17.08 -2.93
C ARG A 435 -2.48 16.31 -3.93
N VAL A 436 -3.64 15.83 -3.50
CA VAL A 436 -4.61 15.18 -4.40
C VAL A 436 -5.17 16.16 -5.42
N LEU A 437 -5.52 17.39 -5.02
CA LEU A 437 -5.97 18.44 -5.93
C LEU A 437 -4.92 18.73 -6.99
N TRP A 438 -3.64 18.83 -6.61
CA TRP A 438 -2.54 18.97 -7.57
C TRP A 438 -2.50 17.81 -8.56
N CYS A 439 -2.62 16.57 -8.09
CA CYS A 439 -2.65 15.39 -8.97
C CYS A 439 -3.84 15.45 -9.95
N ILE A 440 -5.00 15.91 -9.49
CA ILE A 440 -6.20 16.07 -10.32
C ILE A 440 -5.97 17.12 -11.42
N PHE A 441 -5.54 18.32 -11.06
CA PHE A 441 -5.38 19.43 -12.01
C PHE A 441 -4.15 19.30 -12.92
N GLU A 442 -3.10 18.58 -12.52
CA GLU A 442 -1.97 18.26 -13.41
C GLU A 442 -2.21 16.97 -14.23
N GLY A 443 -3.06 16.07 -13.74
CA GLY A 443 -3.34 14.77 -14.37
C GLY A 443 -2.25 13.74 -14.14
N ASN A 444 -1.67 13.72 -12.94
CA ASN A 444 -0.60 12.80 -12.56
C ASN A 444 -1.11 11.76 -11.57
N SER A 445 -0.61 10.52 -11.66
CA SER A 445 -0.96 9.43 -10.73
C SER A 445 -0.53 9.71 -9.29
N ALA A 446 0.56 10.46 -9.10
CA ALA A 446 1.10 10.80 -7.80
C ALA A 446 1.89 12.12 -7.85
N PRO A 447 2.18 12.74 -6.70
CA PRO A 447 2.95 13.98 -6.62
C PRO A 447 4.42 13.87 -7.01
N GLN A 448 5.03 12.69 -6.89
CA GLN A 448 6.43 12.43 -7.20
C GLN A 448 6.56 11.16 -8.07
N ARG A 449 7.64 11.08 -8.86
CA ARG A 449 8.04 9.89 -9.64
C ARG A 449 8.76 8.83 -8.80
N ALA A 450 9.03 9.14 -7.53
CA ALA A 450 10.07 8.50 -6.74
C ALA A 450 9.55 7.56 -5.64
N ALA A 451 8.32 7.05 -5.75
CA ALA A 451 7.88 5.95 -4.90
C ALA A 451 8.78 4.74 -5.22
N VAL A 452 9.85 4.56 -4.46
CA VAL A 452 10.90 3.56 -4.76
C VAL A 452 10.37 2.12 -4.75
N TRP A 453 9.25 1.90 -4.05
CA TRP A 453 8.52 0.64 -3.97
C TRP A 453 7.37 0.52 -4.99
N LEU A 454 7.14 1.52 -5.86
CA LEU A 454 6.06 1.50 -6.84
C LEU A 454 6.49 2.07 -8.20
N SER A 455 6.08 1.40 -9.28
CA SER A 455 6.02 1.98 -10.62
C SER A 455 4.58 2.18 -11.03
N TYR A 456 4.22 3.44 -11.21
CA TYR A 456 2.94 3.78 -11.80
C TYR A 456 2.91 3.32 -13.26
N ARG A 457 1.70 3.02 -13.76
CA ARG A 457 1.52 2.78 -15.20
C ARG A 457 1.91 4.03 -16.01
N TRP A 458 1.65 5.20 -15.44
CA TRP A 458 1.94 6.50 -15.99
C TRP A 458 2.76 7.29 -14.97
N GLU A 459 4.08 7.27 -15.13
CA GLU A 459 4.97 8.03 -14.25
C GLU A 459 4.74 9.55 -14.44
N PRO A 460 4.68 10.35 -13.36
CA PRO A 460 4.47 11.79 -13.46
C PRO A 460 5.53 12.49 -14.31
N LEU A 461 5.09 13.30 -15.28
CA LEU A 461 5.99 14.11 -16.11
C LEU A 461 6.44 15.40 -15.41
N VAL A 462 5.59 15.89 -14.51
CA VAL A 462 5.81 17.05 -13.65
C VAL A 462 5.74 16.52 -12.23
N GLU A 463 6.59 17.02 -11.34
CA GLU A 463 6.54 16.67 -9.92
C GLU A 463 6.10 17.89 -9.10
N PHE A 464 5.34 17.64 -8.04
CA PHE A 464 4.95 18.68 -7.09
C PHE A 464 6.20 19.33 -6.46
N PRO A 465 6.26 20.67 -6.31
CA PRO A 465 5.18 21.65 -6.47
C PRO A 465 5.15 22.34 -7.85
N GLY A 466 5.74 21.75 -8.90
CA GLY A 466 5.67 22.31 -10.25
C GLY A 466 4.24 22.28 -10.79
N TYR A 467 3.85 23.33 -11.52
CA TYR A 467 2.55 23.41 -12.22
C TYR A 467 2.78 23.60 -13.71
N THR A 468 1.95 22.94 -14.53
CA THR A 468 1.93 23.14 -15.98
C THR A 468 0.54 23.45 -16.51
N LYS A 469 -0.51 22.89 -15.90
CA LYS A 469 -1.89 23.00 -16.39
C LYS A 469 -2.85 23.61 -15.38
N THR A 470 -2.53 23.53 -14.09
CA THR A 470 -3.40 23.98 -13.01
C THR A 470 -3.75 25.47 -13.13
N PRO A 471 -5.04 25.87 -13.06
CA PRO A 471 -5.44 27.28 -13.09
C PRO A 471 -4.86 28.08 -11.92
N GLY A 472 -4.54 29.36 -12.12
CA GLY A 472 -3.89 30.19 -11.10
C GLY A 472 -4.63 30.30 -9.76
N ALA A 473 -5.97 30.29 -9.76
CA ALA A 473 -6.75 30.24 -8.53
C ALA A 473 -6.54 28.93 -7.76
N MET A 474 -6.51 27.79 -8.48
CA MET A 474 -6.26 26.47 -7.90
C MET A 474 -4.81 26.31 -7.44
N GLN A 475 -3.83 26.90 -8.16
CA GLN A 475 -2.43 26.93 -7.69
C GLN A 475 -2.33 27.62 -6.31
N LYS A 476 -2.96 28.80 -6.15
CA LYS A 476 -2.97 29.53 -4.87
C LYS A 476 -3.64 28.73 -3.75
N LEU A 477 -4.74 28.04 -4.04
CA LEU A 477 -5.43 27.18 -3.09
C LEU A 477 -4.53 26.02 -2.66
N ILE A 478 -3.96 25.28 -3.62
CA ILE A 478 -3.04 24.16 -3.37
C ILE A 478 -1.83 24.61 -2.56
N ASP A 479 -1.25 25.76 -2.88
CA ASP A 479 -0.12 26.33 -2.12
C ASP A 479 -0.50 26.66 -0.68
N ARG A 480 -1.71 27.18 -0.43
CA ARG A 480 -2.24 27.43 0.92
C ARG A 480 -2.48 26.13 1.68
N CYS A 481 -3.07 25.12 1.04
CA CYS A 481 -3.29 23.80 1.63
C CYS A 481 -1.97 23.11 2.00
N THR A 482 -0.93 23.28 1.18
CA THR A 482 0.36 22.60 1.33
C THR A 482 1.44 23.43 2.03
N ARG A 483 1.04 24.46 2.81
CA ARG A 483 1.99 25.23 3.64
C ARG A 483 2.74 24.30 4.59
N GLY A 484 4.04 24.56 4.73
CA GLY A 484 4.96 23.71 5.48
C GLY A 484 5.62 22.60 4.68
N ARG A 485 5.28 22.41 3.40
CA ARG A 485 5.93 21.43 2.51
C ARG A 485 7.46 21.54 2.57
N GLN A 486 8.13 20.39 2.60
CA GLN A 486 9.59 20.26 2.57
C GLN A 486 10.01 19.48 1.32
N ASN A 487 11.27 19.65 0.92
CA ASN A 487 11.86 18.84 -0.14
C ASN A 487 12.17 17.44 0.40
N GLY A 488 11.45 16.43 -0.08
CA GLY A 488 11.71 15.04 0.28
C GLY A 488 13.00 14.47 -0.31
N LEU A 489 13.42 13.31 0.20
CA LEU A 489 14.58 12.55 -0.27
C LEU A 489 14.59 12.31 -1.78
N SER A 490 13.39 12.19 -2.38
CA SER A 490 13.19 12.02 -3.81
C SER A 490 13.91 13.07 -4.67
N ARG A 491 14.18 14.26 -4.15
CA ARG A 491 14.97 15.32 -4.82
C ARG A 491 16.45 14.96 -5.00
N LEU A 492 16.96 14.04 -4.19
CA LEU A 492 18.37 13.65 -4.18
C LEU A 492 18.56 12.23 -4.71
N ILE A 493 17.62 11.33 -4.41
CA ILE A 493 17.71 9.92 -4.77
C ILE A 493 16.44 9.53 -5.50
N VAL A 494 16.59 8.86 -6.65
CA VAL A 494 15.49 8.39 -7.47
C VAL A 494 15.68 6.93 -7.85
N ARG A 495 14.56 6.27 -8.16
CA ARG A 495 14.57 4.93 -8.75
C ARG A 495 14.88 5.04 -10.25
N GLU A 496 15.91 4.33 -10.68
CA GLU A 496 16.20 4.04 -12.08
C GLU A 496 16.11 2.52 -12.28
N ARG A 497 14.99 2.06 -12.86
CA ARG A 497 14.66 0.64 -13.01
C ARG A 497 14.70 -0.12 -11.67
N ASN A 498 15.67 -1.02 -11.49
CA ASN A 498 15.88 -1.83 -10.29
C ASN A 498 16.96 -1.26 -9.35
N GLN A 499 17.37 0.00 -9.55
CA GLN A 499 18.41 0.63 -8.76
C GLN A 499 17.96 1.97 -8.18
N LEU A 500 18.51 2.31 -7.03
CA LEU A 500 18.54 3.66 -6.48
C LEU A 500 19.79 4.38 -6.99
N VAL A 501 19.58 5.58 -7.53
CA VAL A 501 20.64 6.42 -8.09
C VAL A 501 20.51 7.86 -7.57
N LEU A 502 21.62 8.58 -7.54
CA LEU A 502 21.63 10.02 -7.29
C LEU A 502 20.92 10.73 -8.45
N ARG A 503 19.97 11.62 -8.14
CA ARG A 503 19.11 12.27 -9.13
C ARG A 503 19.92 13.06 -10.16
N GLU A 504 21.01 13.71 -9.75
CA GLU A 504 21.87 14.46 -10.67
C GLU A 504 22.68 13.56 -11.64
N LEU A 505 22.80 12.27 -11.31
CA LEU A 505 23.51 11.25 -12.10
C LEU A 505 22.55 10.29 -12.81
N GLU A 506 21.24 10.56 -12.81
CA GLU A 506 20.25 9.71 -13.49
C GLU A 506 20.63 9.52 -14.96
N LYS A 507 20.55 8.29 -15.48
CA LYS A 507 20.91 7.92 -16.87
C LYS A 507 22.39 8.08 -17.25
N THR A 508 23.26 8.41 -16.31
CA THR A 508 24.71 8.52 -16.58
C THR A 508 25.47 7.22 -16.31
N GLY A 509 24.92 6.33 -15.48
CA GLY A 509 25.62 5.13 -15.00
C GLY A 509 26.74 5.41 -13.99
N LEU A 510 26.92 6.67 -13.55
CA LEU A 510 28.02 7.08 -12.65
C LEU A 510 27.63 7.05 -11.16
N SER A 511 26.37 6.76 -10.83
CA SER A 511 25.90 6.72 -9.44
C SER A 511 26.43 5.48 -8.72
N THR A 512 27.09 5.66 -7.58
CA THR A 512 27.61 4.55 -6.76
C THR A 512 26.72 4.25 -5.55
N PRO A 513 26.70 3.00 -5.04
CA PRO A 513 25.99 2.65 -3.81
C PRO A 513 26.41 3.50 -2.61
N ASP A 514 27.72 3.67 -2.39
CA ASP A 514 28.25 4.50 -1.31
C ASP A 514 27.81 5.97 -1.40
N GLY A 515 27.72 6.50 -2.63
CA GLY A 515 27.22 7.85 -2.87
C GLY A 515 25.76 7.98 -2.45
N VAL A 516 24.92 7.04 -2.88
CA VAL A 516 23.49 6.99 -2.54
C VAL A 516 23.29 6.88 -1.03
N GLN A 517 24.00 5.96 -0.35
CA GLN A 517 23.87 5.76 1.08
C GLN A 517 24.35 6.97 1.89
N ARG A 518 25.49 7.58 1.50
CA ARG A 518 26.00 8.79 2.16
C ARG A 518 25.02 9.95 2.03
N THR A 519 24.48 10.18 0.83
CA THR A 519 23.48 11.23 0.59
C THR A 519 22.21 10.99 1.39
N ALA A 520 21.74 9.74 1.48
CA ALA A 520 20.59 9.39 2.31
C ALA A 520 20.86 9.65 3.79
N LYS A 521 22.00 9.18 4.32
CA LYS A 521 22.41 9.38 5.70
C LYS A 521 22.48 10.86 6.09
N GLU A 522 23.10 11.68 5.24
CA GLU A 522 23.19 13.14 5.45
C GLU A 522 21.82 13.83 5.38
N TRP A 523 20.92 13.39 4.50
CA TRP A 523 19.57 13.93 4.42
C TRP A 523 18.73 13.53 5.63
N TRP A 524 18.68 12.24 5.96
CA TRP A 524 17.92 11.71 7.09
C TRP A 524 18.41 12.26 8.43
N SER A 525 19.72 12.41 8.62
CA SER A 525 20.25 13.00 9.85
C SER A 525 19.72 14.42 10.09
N ARG A 526 19.60 15.23 9.02
CA ARG A 526 19.03 16.58 9.10
C ARG A 526 17.51 16.55 9.28
N GLU A 527 16.83 15.66 8.58
CA GLU A 527 15.37 15.54 8.63
C GLU A 527 14.88 15.06 10.00
N ILE A 528 15.58 14.09 10.59
CA ILE A 528 15.29 13.57 11.93
C ILE A 528 15.57 14.64 13.00
N ASP A 529 16.69 15.36 12.91
CA ASP A 529 16.97 16.48 13.83
C ASP A 529 15.91 17.58 13.73
N ALA A 530 15.47 17.93 12.52
CA ALA A 530 14.40 18.91 12.32
C ALA A 530 13.07 18.41 12.89
N SER A 531 12.73 17.14 12.65
CA SER A 531 11.52 16.48 13.16
C SER A 531 11.52 16.43 14.69
N GLU A 532 12.64 16.02 15.31
CA GLU A 532 12.79 15.99 16.77
C GLU A 532 12.65 17.39 17.37
N ARG A 533 13.31 18.42 16.80
CA ARG A 533 13.17 19.80 17.26
C ARG A 533 11.76 20.34 17.11
N TRP A 534 11.02 19.92 16.09
CA TRP A 534 9.61 20.30 15.93
C TRP A 534 8.73 19.59 16.98
N LEU A 535 8.90 18.29 17.17
CA LEU A 535 8.16 17.50 18.15
C LEU A 535 8.39 17.97 19.59
N ARG A 536 9.63 18.28 19.97
CA ARG A 536 9.93 18.83 21.30
C ARG A 536 9.26 20.17 21.53
N ARG A 537 9.33 21.08 20.55
CA ARG A 537 8.62 22.37 20.61
C ARG A 537 7.11 22.19 20.72
N ARG A 538 6.55 21.22 20.00
CA ARG A 538 5.14 20.83 20.10
C ARG A 538 4.81 20.36 21.51
N ILE A 539 5.53 19.39 22.04
CA ILE A 539 5.30 18.82 23.38
C ILE A 539 5.36 19.92 24.46
N GLU A 540 6.40 20.75 24.43
CA GLU A 540 6.57 21.84 25.38
C GLU A 540 5.47 22.91 25.24
N GLY A 541 5.12 23.29 24.01
CA GLY A 541 4.05 24.26 23.76
C GLY A 541 2.68 23.73 24.18
N MET A 542 2.42 22.44 23.98
CA MET A 542 1.20 21.79 24.43
C MET A 542 1.11 21.79 25.96
N LYS A 543 2.23 21.53 26.66
CA LYS A 543 2.30 21.62 28.13
C LYS A 543 2.08 23.04 28.64
N ARG A 544 2.59 24.06 27.93
CA ARG A 544 2.36 25.48 28.27
C ARG A 544 0.97 26.00 27.87
N GLY A 545 0.27 25.29 26.98
CA GLY A 545 -1.02 25.72 26.43
C GLY A 545 -0.90 26.81 25.35
N ASP A 546 0.29 27.06 24.82
CA ASP A 546 0.56 28.09 23.78
C ASP A 546 0.83 27.49 22.38
N TRP A 547 0.69 26.17 22.24
CA TRP A 547 0.89 25.51 20.96
C TRP A 547 -0.17 25.90 19.93
N LYS A 548 0.31 26.37 18.78
CA LYS A 548 -0.52 26.61 17.62
C LYS A 548 -0.76 25.31 16.86
N GLU A 549 -1.88 24.66 17.16
CA GLU A 549 -2.29 23.38 16.55
C GLU A 549 -2.28 23.43 15.01
N ASN A 550 -2.76 24.52 14.40
CA ASN A 550 -2.58 24.78 12.96
C ASN A 550 -1.26 25.52 12.70
N TYR A 551 -0.14 24.84 12.94
CA TYR A 551 1.20 25.43 12.98
C TYR A 551 1.56 26.19 11.69
N TYR A 552 1.12 25.69 10.52
CA TYR A 552 1.42 26.26 9.21
C TYR A 552 0.33 27.17 8.62
N ASP A 553 -0.70 27.52 9.40
CA ASP A 553 -1.82 28.37 8.93
C ASP A 553 -2.48 27.85 7.64
N ARG A 554 -2.78 26.55 7.60
CA ARG A 554 -3.54 25.97 6.49
C ARG A 554 -5.02 26.37 6.60
N PRO A 555 -5.76 26.50 5.49
CA PRO A 555 -7.21 26.67 5.54
C PRO A 555 -7.89 25.48 6.25
N SER A 556 -9.11 25.65 6.74
CA SER A 556 -9.95 24.50 7.16
C SER A 556 -10.48 23.74 5.94
N LEU A 557 -10.99 22.52 6.12
CA LEU A 557 -11.62 21.77 5.03
C LEU A 557 -12.83 22.52 4.46
N LYS A 558 -13.57 23.24 5.32
CA LYS A 558 -14.71 24.08 4.90
C LYS A 558 -14.25 25.26 4.03
N ASP A 559 -13.14 25.90 4.38
CA ASP A 559 -12.59 26.99 3.56
C ASP A 559 -12.14 26.47 2.20
N VAL A 560 -11.51 25.29 2.15
CA VAL A 560 -11.11 24.66 0.87
C VAL A 560 -12.32 24.34 0.00
N LEU A 561 -13.38 23.78 0.59
CA LEU A 561 -14.63 23.52 -0.13
C LEU A 561 -15.24 24.81 -0.68
N ALA A 562 -15.33 25.86 0.13
CA ALA A 562 -15.85 27.15 -0.29
C ALA A 562 -15.03 27.79 -1.43
N ASP A 563 -13.70 27.72 -1.36
CA ASP A 563 -12.81 28.23 -2.43
C ASP A 563 -13.00 27.45 -3.74
N LEU A 564 -13.26 26.14 -3.68
CA LEU A 564 -13.54 25.30 -4.85
C LEU A 564 -14.92 25.60 -5.46
N GLU A 565 -15.95 25.79 -4.62
CA GLU A 565 -17.29 26.18 -5.07
C GLU A 565 -17.30 27.57 -5.70
N ALA A 566 -16.58 28.53 -5.12
CA ALA A 566 -16.38 29.84 -5.70
C ALA A 566 -15.73 29.74 -7.09
N PHE A 567 -14.70 28.91 -7.24
CA PHE A 567 -14.06 28.67 -8.53
C PHE A 567 -15.01 28.04 -9.56
N ARG A 568 -15.87 27.09 -9.16
CA ARG A 568 -16.93 26.54 -10.02
C ARG A 568 -17.85 27.65 -10.52
N ASP A 569 -18.33 28.50 -9.61
CA ASP A 569 -19.30 29.54 -9.91
C ASP A 569 -18.71 30.63 -10.81
N GLU A 570 -17.48 31.08 -10.54
CA GLU A 570 -16.74 32.01 -11.40
C GLU A 570 -16.53 31.48 -12.82
N ARG A 571 -16.36 30.16 -12.97
CA ARG A 571 -16.18 29.50 -14.28
C ARG A 571 -17.49 29.10 -14.95
N GLY A 572 -18.63 29.23 -14.25
CA GLY A 572 -19.94 28.86 -14.77
C GLY A 572 -20.12 27.36 -15.02
N PHE A 573 -19.38 26.50 -14.30
CA PHE A 573 -19.51 25.05 -14.44
C PHE A 573 -20.85 24.55 -13.86
N LYS A 574 -21.49 23.62 -14.55
CA LYS A 574 -22.73 22.95 -14.12
C LYS A 574 -22.49 21.44 -14.14
N PHE A 575 -22.74 20.77 -13.03
CA PHE A 575 -22.54 19.33 -12.91
C PHE A 575 -23.58 18.67 -12.01
#